data_AF-A0AAD1SKM9-F1
#
_entry.id   AF-A0AAD1SKM9-F1
#
_cell.length_a   1.000
_cell.length_b   1.000
_cell.length_c   1.000
_cell.angle_alpha   90.00
_cell.angle_beta   90.00
_cell.angle_gamma   90.00
#
_symmetry.space_group_name_H-M   'P 1'
#
loop_
_entity.id
_entity.type
_entity.pdbx_description
1 polymer ?
#
loop_
_entity_poly.entity_id
_entity_poly.type
_entity_poly.pdbx_seq_one_letter_code
_entity_poly.pdbx_strand_id
1 'polypeptide(L)'
;MDINALRQRVATNATKCFGTDILRDYTAKYNKNFLFLKLERLLKQELKIKWEIATLQQYIIDNIIPKGLRLFKEPAFSIEDFELKERWYEAMEDCSFVFIDIIIECRKRQLTELDHEIKEIQRILEPLLEDEDSQEKIMKISGSVDRLEEDIKKIKKVSRDMKDYKNDSEKLP
;
A
#
# COMPACT_ATOMS: atom_id res chain seq x y z
N MET A 1 28.58 31.71 34.02
CA MET A 1 27.55 32.21 33.09
C MET A 1 26.45 31.16 33.07
N ASP A 2 25.29 31.44 33.66
CA ASP A 2 24.27 30.43 33.98
C ASP A 2 23.39 30.12 32.76
N ILE A 3 23.52 28.90 32.24
CA ILE A 3 22.82 28.40 31.04
C ILE A 3 21.30 28.34 31.29
N ASN A 4 20.85 28.18 32.54
CA ASN A 4 19.41 28.16 32.86
C ASN A 4 18.79 29.57 32.79
N ALA A 5 19.55 30.60 33.16
CA ALA A 5 19.11 31.99 33.01
C ALA A 5 19.05 32.43 31.53
N LEU A 6 19.93 31.87 30.68
CA LEU A 6 19.88 32.09 29.23
C LEU A 6 18.66 31.40 28.60
N ARG A 7 18.35 30.16 29.01
CA ARG A 7 17.17 29.39 28.57
C ARG A 7 15.86 30.05 28.96
N GLN A 8 15.76 30.59 30.18
CA GLN A 8 14.57 31.32 30.62
C GLN A 8 14.39 32.63 29.84
N ARG A 9 15.46 33.39 29.54
CA ARG A 9 15.35 34.61 28.71
C ARG A 9 14.95 34.32 27.26
N VAL A 10 15.46 33.25 26.66
CA VAL A 10 15.07 32.83 25.30
C VAL A 10 13.61 32.36 25.25
N ALA A 11 13.17 31.59 26.25
CA ALA A 11 11.78 31.17 26.37
C ALA A 11 10.82 32.37 26.55
N THR A 12 11.19 33.35 27.38
CA THR A 12 10.33 34.51 27.65
C THR A 12 10.23 35.47 26.46
N ASN A 13 11.29 35.56 25.64
CA ASN A 13 11.30 36.39 24.43
C ASN A 13 10.57 35.72 23.25
N ALA A 14 10.61 34.39 23.15
CA ALA A 14 9.91 33.65 22.08
C ALA A 14 8.37 33.69 22.23
N THR A 15 7.87 33.61 23.46
CA THR A 15 6.42 33.70 23.76
C THR A 15 5.84 35.08 23.45
N LYS A 16 6.68 36.11 23.34
CA LYS A 16 6.26 37.50 23.15
C LYS A 16 6.10 37.90 21.68
N CYS A 17 6.58 37.08 20.73
CA CYS A 17 6.59 37.43 19.30
C CYS A 17 5.79 36.50 18.39
N PHE A 18 5.45 35.27 18.81
CA PHE A 18 4.69 34.34 17.98
C PHE A 18 3.65 33.61 18.82
N GLY A 19 2.38 33.72 18.40
CA GLY A 19 1.24 33.13 19.09
C GLY A 19 1.41 31.63 19.32
N THR A 20 0.78 31.15 20.39
CA THR A 20 0.85 29.78 20.93
C THR A 20 0.53 28.66 19.92
N ASP A 21 -0.04 28.99 18.77
CA ASP A 21 -0.45 28.03 17.75
C ASP A 21 0.71 27.50 16.90
N ILE A 22 1.80 28.27 16.70
CA ILE A 22 2.97 27.81 15.92
C ILE A 22 3.81 26.80 16.73
N LEU A 23 3.89 26.95 18.05
CA LEU A 23 4.56 26.00 18.95
C LEU A 23 3.80 24.67 19.07
N ARG A 24 2.47 24.69 18.89
CA ARG A 24 1.62 23.49 18.88
C ARG A 24 1.80 22.67 17.60
N ASP A 25 2.00 23.33 16.45
CA ASP A 25 2.31 22.66 15.17
C ASP A 25 3.75 22.13 15.10
N TYR A 26 4.72 22.81 15.73
CA TYR A 26 6.12 22.36 15.77
C TYR A 26 6.32 21.11 16.65
N THR A 27 5.54 20.97 17.72
CA THR A 27 5.62 19.82 18.64
C THR A 27 4.90 18.56 18.12
N ALA A 28 3.94 18.71 17.19
CA ALA A 28 3.27 17.57 16.54
C ALA A 28 4.13 16.89 15.46
N LYS A 29 4.99 17.65 14.77
CA LYS A 29 5.91 17.15 13.72
C LYS A 29 7.04 16.26 14.23
N TYR A 30 7.35 16.31 15.53
CA TYR A 30 8.45 15.57 16.17
C TYR A 30 7.99 14.73 17.38
N ASN A 31 6.70 14.37 17.44
CA ASN A 31 6.26 13.41 18.45
C ASN A 31 6.77 12.02 18.04
N LYS A 32 7.81 11.54 18.72
CA LYS A 32 8.43 10.23 18.55
C LYS A 32 7.40 9.08 18.42
N ASN A 33 6.36 9.08 19.24
CA ASN A 33 5.30 8.06 19.16
C ASN A 33 4.49 8.15 17.86
N PHE A 34 4.20 9.36 17.40
CA PHE A 34 3.51 9.57 16.13
C PHE A 34 4.36 9.08 14.95
N LEU A 35 5.67 9.32 14.98
CA LEU A 35 6.60 8.82 13.95
C LEU A 35 6.64 7.29 13.89
N PHE A 36 6.63 6.61 15.04
CA PHE A 36 6.54 5.14 15.10
C PHE A 36 5.22 4.61 14.56
N LEU A 37 4.08 5.21 14.95
CA LEU A 37 2.76 4.83 14.41
C LEU A 37 2.68 5.06 12.90
N LYS A 38 3.27 6.15 12.43
CA LYS A 38 3.33 6.48 11.01
C LYS A 38 4.19 5.46 10.25
N LEU A 39 5.37 5.12 10.78
CA LEU A 39 6.24 4.08 10.21
C LEU A 39 5.52 2.75 10.10
N GLU A 40 4.87 2.30 11.18
CA GLU A 40 4.10 1.04 11.19
C GLU A 40 3.02 1.03 10.11
N ARG A 41 2.25 2.12 10.00
CA ARG A 41 1.20 2.26 9.00
C ARG A 41 1.77 2.15 7.58
N LEU A 42 2.89 2.83 7.31
CA LEU A 42 3.52 2.83 5.99
C LEU A 42 4.09 1.47 5.63
N LEU A 43 4.77 0.79 6.55
CA LEU A 43 5.28 -0.57 6.32
C LEU A 43 4.15 -1.57 6.05
N LYS A 44 3.04 -1.48 6.81
CA LYS A 44 1.85 -2.30 6.55
C LYS A 44 1.22 -2.00 5.19
N GLN A 45 1.19 -0.73 4.77
CA GLN A 45 0.67 -0.33 3.47
C GLN A 45 1.57 -0.81 2.34
N GLU A 46 2.89 -0.67 2.48
CA GLU A 46 3.90 -1.16 1.55
C GLU A 46 3.74 -2.66 1.32
N LEU A 47 3.66 -3.43 2.41
CA LEU A 47 3.47 -4.88 2.37
C LEU A 47 2.21 -5.27 1.60
N LYS A 48 1.06 -4.61 1.88
CA LYS A 48 -0.20 -4.86 1.16
C LYS A 48 -0.08 -4.61 -0.33
N ILE A 49 0.56 -3.51 -0.72
CA ILE A 49 0.75 -3.17 -2.14
C ILE A 49 1.68 -4.18 -2.83
N LYS A 50 2.79 -4.58 -2.18
CA LYS A 50 3.68 -5.63 -2.70
C LYS A 50 2.92 -6.93 -2.96
N TRP A 51 2.08 -7.35 -2.02
CA TRP A 51 1.25 -8.55 -2.17
C TRP A 51 0.17 -8.42 -3.26
N GLU A 52 -0.45 -7.24 -3.40
CA GLU A 52 -1.41 -6.96 -4.46
C GLU A 52 -0.72 -7.09 -5.84
N ILE A 53 0.44 -6.47 -6.02
CA ILE A 53 1.25 -6.57 -7.24
C ILE A 53 1.60 -8.04 -7.52
N ALA A 54 2.15 -8.76 -6.54
CA ALA A 54 2.52 -10.16 -6.72
C ALA A 54 1.32 -11.04 -7.12
N THR A 55 0.15 -10.80 -6.52
CA THR A 55 -1.09 -11.48 -6.86
C THR A 55 -1.52 -11.20 -8.30
N LEU A 56 -1.46 -9.93 -8.73
CA LEU A 56 -1.81 -9.51 -10.08
C LEU A 56 -0.86 -10.07 -11.13
N GLN A 57 0.44 -10.09 -10.84
CA GLN A 57 1.45 -10.72 -11.69
C GLN A 57 1.21 -12.23 -11.83
N GLN A 58 0.82 -12.89 -10.75
CA GLN A 58 0.48 -14.32 -10.80
C GLN A 58 -0.70 -14.59 -11.73
N TYR A 59 -1.73 -13.73 -11.74
CA TYR A 59 -2.83 -13.86 -12.70
C TYR A 59 -2.37 -13.79 -14.16
N ILE A 60 -1.43 -12.90 -14.49
CA ILE A 60 -0.85 -12.82 -15.84
C ILE A 60 -0.08 -14.09 -16.16
N ILE A 61 0.79 -14.56 -15.24
CA ILE A 61 1.60 -15.77 -15.43
C ILE A 61 0.73 -17.00 -15.67
N ASP A 62 -0.35 -17.13 -14.91
CA ASP A 62 -1.27 -18.26 -15.01
C ASP A 62 -2.31 -18.09 -16.14
N ASN A 63 -2.30 -16.97 -16.84
CA ASN A 63 -3.28 -16.58 -17.85
C ASN A 63 -4.73 -16.64 -17.34
N ILE A 64 -4.97 -16.09 -16.15
CA ILE A 64 -6.26 -16.10 -15.46
C ILE A 64 -6.78 -14.67 -15.32
N ILE A 65 -8.03 -14.43 -15.69
CA ILE A 65 -8.70 -13.15 -15.42
C ILE A 65 -9.46 -13.25 -14.08
N PRO A 66 -9.13 -12.43 -13.07
CA PRO A 66 -9.85 -12.46 -11.80
C PRO A 66 -11.30 -12.02 -12.02
N LYS A 67 -12.22 -12.59 -11.25
CA LYS A 67 -13.67 -12.43 -11.47
C LYS A 67 -14.14 -10.98 -11.64
N GLY A 68 -13.57 -10.05 -10.88
CA GLY A 68 -13.91 -8.61 -10.96
C GLY A 68 -13.46 -7.91 -12.24
N LEU A 69 -12.58 -8.52 -13.04
CA LEU A 69 -12.08 -8.00 -14.32
C LEU A 69 -12.54 -8.81 -15.52
N ARG A 70 -13.39 -9.84 -15.34
CA ARG A 70 -13.92 -10.60 -16.48
C ARG A 70 -14.99 -9.78 -17.20
N LEU A 71 -14.70 -9.36 -18.43
CA LEU A 71 -15.58 -8.53 -19.24
C LEU A 71 -16.44 -9.38 -20.19
N PHE A 72 -17.46 -10.06 -19.67
CA PHE A 72 -18.42 -10.80 -20.50
C PHE A 72 -19.59 -9.89 -20.92
N LYS A 73 -19.33 -9.00 -21.87
CA LYS A 73 -20.38 -8.20 -22.52
C LYS A 73 -20.57 -8.67 -23.94
N GLU A 74 -21.82 -8.75 -24.39
CA GLU A 74 -22.11 -9.04 -25.79
C GLU A 74 -21.79 -7.82 -26.68
N PRO A 75 -21.34 -8.05 -27.93
CA PRO A 75 -21.02 -6.97 -28.86
C PRO A 75 -22.23 -6.09 -29.19
N ALA A 76 -23.41 -6.70 -29.38
CA ALA A 76 -24.69 -6.01 -29.53
C ALA A 76 -25.86 -6.97 -29.27
N PHE A 77 -27.05 -6.42 -29.07
CA PHE A 77 -28.28 -7.20 -28.86
C PHE A 77 -28.57 -8.10 -30.08
N SER A 78 -28.82 -9.38 -29.83
CA SER A 78 -29.30 -10.34 -30.85
C SER A 78 -28.35 -10.62 -32.03
N ILE A 79 -27.04 -10.44 -31.87
CA ILE A 79 -26.06 -10.97 -32.84
C ILE A 79 -25.98 -12.49 -32.67
N GLU A 80 -26.18 -13.25 -33.75
CA GLU A 80 -26.00 -14.71 -33.80
C GLU A 80 -24.68 -15.12 -34.48
N ASP A 81 -23.95 -14.16 -35.05
CA ASP A 81 -22.65 -14.39 -35.67
C ASP A 81 -21.63 -14.86 -34.61
N PHE A 82 -21.23 -16.13 -34.74
CA PHE A 82 -20.29 -16.77 -33.83
C PHE A 82 -18.87 -16.22 -33.99
N GLU A 83 -18.42 -15.95 -35.21
CA GLU A 83 -17.07 -15.46 -35.49
C GLU A 83 -16.87 -14.07 -34.87
N LEU A 84 -17.89 -13.21 -35.01
CA LEU A 84 -17.87 -11.89 -34.38
C LEU A 84 -17.84 -11.99 -32.84
N LYS A 85 -18.62 -12.90 -32.25
CA LYS A 85 -18.64 -13.11 -30.80
C LYS A 85 -17.30 -13.60 -30.27
N GLU A 86 -16.70 -14.57 -30.94
CA GLU A 86 -15.39 -15.12 -30.57
C GLU A 86 -14.33 -14.01 -30.57
N ARG A 87 -14.20 -13.28 -31.68
CA ARG A 87 -13.23 -12.16 -31.79
C ARG A 87 -13.50 -11.04 -30.79
N TRP A 88 -14.77 -10.79 -30.46
CA TRP A 88 -15.14 -9.82 -29.45
C TRP A 88 -14.70 -10.24 -28.05
N TYR A 89 -14.93 -11.52 -27.69
CA TYR A 89 -14.50 -12.04 -26.40
C TYR A 89 -12.98 -12.07 -26.28
N GLU A 90 -12.25 -12.48 -27.32
CA GLU A 90 -10.79 -12.40 -27.36
C GLU A 90 -10.29 -10.98 -27.09
N ALA A 91 -10.85 -9.98 -27.78
CA ALA A 91 -10.48 -8.58 -27.56
C ALA A 91 -10.78 -8.10 -26.13
N MET A 92 -11.85 -8.60 -25.50
CA MET A 92 -12.22 -8.27 -24.13
C MET A 92 -11.31 -8.94 -23.09
N GLU A 93 -10.87 -10.18 -23.35
CA GLU A 93 -9.86 -10.86 -22.55
C GLU A 93 -8.53 -10.13 -22.60
N ASP A 94 -8.05 -9.76 -23.80
CA ASP A 94 -6.84 -8.96 -23.99
C ASP A 94 -6.92 -7.63 -23.21
N CYS A 95 -8.05 -6.92 -23.32
CA CYS A 95 -8.27 -5.69 -22.56
C CYS A 95 -8.24 -5.92 -21.04
N SER A 96 -8.72 -7.08 -20.58
CA SER A 96 -8.72 -7.42 -19.15
C SER A 96 -7.29 -7.56 -18.61
N PHE A 97 -6.39 -8.17 -19.38
CA PHE A 97 -4.96 -8.22 -19.02
C PHE A 97 -4.30 -6.84 -19.07
N VAL A 98 -4.63 -6.01 -20.06
CA VAL A 98 -4.18 -4.61 -20.10
C VAL A 98 -4.61 -3.85 -18.85
N PHE A 99 -5.82 -4.08 -18.33
CA PHE A 99 -6.25 -3.48 -17.07
C PHE A 99 -5.44 -3.96 -15.86
N ILE A 100 -5.07 -5.24 -15.81
CA ILE A 100 -4.19 -5.77 -14.76
C ILE A 100 -2.84 -5.04 -14.81
N ASP A 101 -2.24 -4.90 -15.98
CA ASP A 101 -0.96 -4.18 -16.16
C ASP A 101 -1.06 -2.72 -15.72
N ILE A 102 -2.11 -2.01 -16.12
CA ILE A 102 -2.35 -0.62 -15.69
C ILE A 102 -2.42 -0.52 -14.16
N ILE A 103 -3.10 -1.47 -13.49
CA ILE A 103 -3.19 -1.49 -12.03
C ILE A 103 -1.80 -1.76 -11.42
N ILE A 104 -1.04 -2.72 -11.94
CA ILE A 104 0.33 -3.02 -11.48
C ILE A 104 1.22 -1.77 -11.57
N GLU A 105 1.21 -1.08 -12.70
CA GLU A 105 2.02 0.12 -12.90
C GLU A 105 1.60 1.28 -11.98
N CYS A 106 0.30 1.44 -11.73
CA CYS A 106 -0.18 2.37 -10.72
C CYS A 106 0.34 2.02 -9.31
N ARG A 107 0.28 0.75 -8.92
CA ARG A 107 0.76 0.26 -7.62
C ARG A 107 2.27 0.37 -7.46
N LYS A 108 3.06 0.14 -8.51
CA LYS A 108 4.52 0.33 -8.49
C LYS A 108 4.92 1.79 -8.25
N ARG A 109 4.19 2.74 -8.85
CA ARG A 109 4.40 4.18 -8.58
C ARG A 109 4.11 4.52 -7.12
N GLN A 110 2.99 4.04 -6.59
CA GLN A 110 2.65 4.20 -5.16
C GLN A 110 3.71 3.59 -4.25
N LEU A 111 4.27 2.44 -4.63
CA LEU A 111 5.35 1.80 -3.86
C LEU A 111 6.61 2.65 -3.82
N THR A 112 6.94 3.31 -4.94
CA THR A 112 8.08 4.23 -5.01
C THR A 112 7.88 5.45 -4.10
N GLU A 113 6.68 6.02 -4.10
CA GLU A 113 6.32 7.13 -3.21
C GLU A 113 6.40 6.73 -1.72
N LEU A 114 5.90 5.53 -1.38
CA LEU A 114 5.98 4.99 -0.02
C LEU A 114 7.41 4.70 0.42
N ASP A 115 8.25 4.15 -0.44
CA ASP A 115 9.66 3.90 -0.15
C ASP A 115 10.39 5.20 0.21
N HIS A 116 10.13 6.29 -0.53
CA HIS A 116 10.64 7.61 -0.19
C HIS A 116 10.13 8.11 1.19
N GLU A 117 8.84 7.96 1.48
CA GLU A 117 8.27 8.39 2.76
C GLU A 117 8.79 7.57 3.95
N ILE A 118 8.93 6.26 3.78
CA ILE A 118 9.49 5.35 4.79
C ILE A 118 10.94 5.73 5.08
N LYS A 119 11.77 5.91 4.05
CA LYS A 119 13.17 6.32 4.21
C LYS A 119 13.31 7.65 4.92
N GLU A 120 12.44 8.62 4.63
CA GLU A 120 12.47 9.91 5.30
C GLU A 120 12.12 9.79 6.79
N ILE A 121 11.09 8.99 7.14
CA ILE A 121 10.74 8.77 8.55
C ILE A 121 11.83 7.99 9.28
N GLN A 122 12.42 6.98 8.64
CA GLN A 122 13.53 6.23 9.20
C GLN A 122 14.71 7.16 9.50
N ARG A 123 15.06 8.06 8.57
CA ARG A 123 16.12 9.07 8.77
C ARG A 123 15.82 10.01 9.94
N ILE A 124 14.56 10.39 10.15
CA ILE A 124 14.14 11.23 11.28
C ILE A 124 14.20 10.45 12.60
N LEU A 125 13.83 9.16 12.58
CA LEU A 125 13.81 8.29 13.75
C LEU A 125 15.21 7.82 14.16
N GLU A 126 16.13 7.62 13.22
CA GLU A 126 17.48 7.09 13.46
C GLU A 126 18.24 7.76 14.62
N PRO A 127 18.33 9.10 14.72
CA PRO A 127 18.97 9.76 15.87
C PRO A 127 18.17 9.65 17.19
N LEU A 128 16.93 9.15 17.14
CA LEU A 128 16.05 8.97 18.29
C LEU A 128 16.02 7.51 18.79
N LEU A 129 16.77 6.59 18.15
CA LEU A 129 16.76 5.15 18.44
C LEU A 129 17.72 4.70 19.56
N GLU A 130 18.28 5.63 20.34
CA GLU A 130 19.32 5.31 21.34
C GLU A 130 18.75 4.67 22.62
N ASP A 131 17.46 4.81 22.90
CA ASP A 131 16.83 4.29 24.11
C ASP A 131 16.12 2.94 23.92
N GLU A 132 16.04 2.17 25.01
CA GLU A 132 15.41 0.85 25.05
C GLU A 132 13.92 0.87 24.63
N ASP A 133 13.18 1.94 24.95
CA ASP A 133 11.77 2.11 24.55
C ASP A 133 11.62 2.26 23.02
N SER A 134 12.55 2.93 22.35
CA SER A 134 12.61 2.99 20.88
C SER A 134 12.84 1.62 20.25
N GLN A 135 13.79 0.85 20.80
CA GLN A 135 14.13 -0.48 20.29
C GLN A 135 12.96 -1.44 20.47
N GLU A 136 12.28 -1.40 21.62
CA GLU A 136 11.07 -2.18 21.87
C GLU A 136 9.95 -1.83 20.87
N LYS A 137 9.77 -0.55 20.55
CA LYS A 137 8.79 -0.10 19.55
C LYS A 137 9.11 -0.61 18.15
N ILE A 138 10.37 -0.55 17.72
CA ILE A 138 10.79 -1.12 16.44
C ILE A 138 10.50 -2.63 16.39
N MET A 139 10.84 -3.37 17.44
CA MET A 139 10.52 -4.80 17.52
C MET A 139 9.02 -5.08 17.44
N LYS A 140 8.19 -4.30 18.15
CA LYS A 140 6.73 -4.42 18.07
C LYS A 140 6.19 -4.15 16.67
N ILE A 141 6.72 -3.13 15.99
CA ILE A 141 6.36 -2.80 14.61
C ILE A 141 6.72 -3.96 13.68
N SER A 142 7.95 -4.47 13.76
CA SER A 142 8.40 -5.63 12.96
C SER A 142 7.47 -6.82 13.18
N GLY A 143 7.24 -7.21 14.44
CA GLY A 143 6.36 -8.34 14.75
C GLY A 143 4.92 -8.13 14.28
N SER A 144 4.42 -6.88 14.25
CA SER A 144 3.11 -6.61 13.67
C SER A 144 3.07 -6.69 12.14
N VAL A 145 4.16 -6.34 11.46
CA VAL A 145 4.27 -6.46 10.00
C VAL A 145 4.37 -7.93 9.61
N ASP A 146 5.15 -8.72 10.35
CA ASP A 146 5.30 -10.17 10.14
C ASP A 146 3.96 -10.90 10.29
N ARG A 147 3.20 -10.58 11.34
CA ARG A 147 1.83 -11.13 11.53
C ARG A 147 0.90 -10.80 10.37
N LEU A 148 0.96 -9.55 9.89
CA LEU A 148 0.16 -9.15 8.73
C LEU A 148 0.57 -9.94 7.48
N GLU A 149 1.86 -10.19 7.28
CA GLU A 149 2.36 -11.00 6.18
C GLU A 149 1.83 -12.43 6.24
N GLU A 150 1.87 -13.06 7.43
CA GLU A 150 1.29 -14.39 7.63
C GLU A 150 -0.21 -14.43 7.35
N ASP A 151 -0.94 -13.41 7.78
CA ASP A 151 -2.38 -13.32 7.53
C ASP A 151 -2.70 -13.15 6.06
N ILE A 152 -1.90 -12.36 5.32
CA ILE A 152 -2.04 -12.24 3.87
C ILE A 152 -1.73 -13.58 3.18
N LYS A 153 -0.67 -14.29 3.57
CA LYS A 153 -0.32 -15.61 3.01
C LYS A 153 -1.42 -16.66 3.17
N LYS A 154 -2.22 -16.57 4.24
CA LYS A 154 -3.39 -17.46 4.45
C LYS A 154 -4.51 -17.20 3.43
N ILE A 155 -4.56 -16.00 2.83
CA ILE A 155 -5.57 -15.66 1.82
C ILE A 155 -5.17 -16.34 0.50
N LYS A 156 -5.73 -17.53 0.25
CA LYS A 156 -5.54 -18.31 -0.98
C LYS A 156 -6.32 -17.72 -2.18
N LYS A 157 -6.24 -16.41 -2.40
CA LYS A 157 -7.06 -15.69 -3.38
C LYS A 157 -6.88 -16.22 -4.80
N VAL A 158 -5.62 -16.34 -5.26
CA VAL A 158 -5.30 -16.87 -6.60
C VAL A 158 -5.85 -18.28 -6.78
N SER A 159 -5.62 -19.17 -5.81
CA SER A 159 -6.11 -20.56 -5.89
C SER A 159 -7.62 -20.66 -5.97
N ARG A 160 -8.35 -19.80 -5.23
CA ARG A 160 -9.81 -19.72 -5.32
C ARG A 160 -10.24 -19.21 -6.69
N ASP A 161 -9.68 -18.11 -7.14
CA ASP A 161 -10.06 -17.48 -8.41
C ASP A 161 -9.71 -18.40 -9.61
N MET A 162 -8.64 -19.20 -9.50
CA MET A 162 -8.28 -20.24 -10.47
C MET A 162 -9.31 -21.36 -10.56
N LYS A 163 -9.84 -21.83 -9.41
CA LYS A 163 -10.94 -22.81 -9.40
C LYS A 163 -12.20 -22.22 -10.04
N ASP A 164 -12.52 -20.98 -9.69
CA ASP A 164 -13.67 -20.27 -10.27
C ASP A 164 -13.51 -20.03 -11.77
N TYR A 165 -12.30 -19.71 -12.23
CA TYR A 165 -12.01 -19.51 -13.67
C TYR A 165 -12.24 -20.78 -14.47
N LYS A 166 -11.71 -21.93 -14.00
CA LYS A 166 -11.92 -23.24 -14.64
C LYS A 166 -13.40 -23.62 -14.70
N ASN A 167 -14.12 -23.44 -13.60
CA ASN A 167 -15.54 -23.77 -13.52
C ASN A 167 -16.43 -22.87 -14.39
N ASP A 168 -16.02 -21.63 -14.64
CA ASP A 168 -16.75 -20.69 -15.51
C ASP A 168 -16.37 -20.85 -16.99
N SER A 169 -15.11 -21.21 -17.29
CA SER A 169 -14.70 -21.59 -18.66
C SER A 169 -15.42 -22.85 -19.15
N GLU A 170 -15.79 -23.76 -18.25
CA GLU A 170 -16.61 -24.93 -18.55
C GLU A 170 -18.10 -24.61 -18.79
N LYS A 171 -18.53 -23.36 -18.56
CA LYS A 171 -19.92 -22.89 -18.69
C LYS A 171 -20.13 -21.87 -19.80
N LEU A 172 -19.08 -21.48 -20.52
CA LEU A 172 -19.23 -20.74 -21.76
C LEU A 172 -19.82 -21.69 -22.81
N PRO A 173 -20.91 -21.28 -23.49
CA PRO A 173 -21.64 -22.13 -24.45
C PRO A 173 -20.79 -22.54 -25.65
#